data_AF-A0A561SP61-F1
#
_entry.id   AF-A0A561SP61-F1
#
_cell.length_a   1.000
_cell.length_b   1.000
_cell.length_c   1.000
_cell.angle_alpha   90.00
_cell.angle_beta   90.00
_cell.angle_gamma   90.00
#
_symmetry.space_group_name_H-M   'P 1'
#
loop_
_entity.id
_entity.type
_entity.pdbx_description
1 polymer ?
#
loop_
_entity_poly.entity_id
_entity_poly.type
_entity_poly.pdbx_seq_one_letter_code
_entity_poly.pdbx_strand_id
1 'polypeptide(L)'
;MRPMARLSRWCFLLGRCTPAVILIRHADVAGGGADPALSAAGSARALELRHVFHDAGLDSIYITRWQRTQQTAAPLAADLGVTPVQIDSAVDVITAIRARPPSSAALVVGHTNTVPDIIAGLGGPTGVTIGATEFDRLFVLLRGRLIQLHYGP
;
A
#
# COMPACT_ATOMS: atom_id res chain seq x y z
N MET A 1 6.02 13.50 -33.17
CA MET A 1 5.93 12.90 -31.83
C MET A 1 4.48 12.97 -31.37
N ARG A 2 3.82 11.82 -31.22
CA ARG A 2 2.43 11.76 -30.71
C ARG A 2 2.49 11.52 -29.21
N PRO A 3 1.64 12.17 -28.39
CA PRO A 3 1.58 11.85 -26.97
C PRO A 3 1.00 10.44 -26.82
N MET A 4 1.73 9.55 -26.15
CA MET A 4 1.19 8.27 -25.66
C MET A 4 0.17 8.60 -24.58
N ALA A 5 -1.11 8.58 -24.95
CA ALA A 5 -2.20 8.60 -24.00
C ALA A 5 -2.07 7.34 -23.12
N ARG A 6 -1.73 7.52 -21.85
CA ARG A 6 -1.74 6.48 -20.82
C ARG A 6 -3.21 6.06 -20.63
N LEU A 7 -3.64 5.05 -21.39
CA LEU A 7 -4.96 4.43 -21.25
C LEU A 7 -4.99 3.58 -19.97
N SER A 8 -4.96 4.20 -18.79
CA SER A 8 -5.51 3.57 -17.60
C SER A 8 -7.04 3.76 -17.63
N ARG A 9 -7.69 3.02 -18.54
CA ARG A 9 -9.15 2.98 -18.65
C ARG A 9 -9.65 1.66 -18.11
N TRP A 10 -9.43 1.41 -16.82
CA TRP A 10 -10.12 0.34 -16.09
C TRP A 10 -11.60 0.68 -15.81
N CYS A 11 -12.06 1.90 -16.14
CA CYS A 11 -13.37 2.38 -15.71
C CYS A 11 -14.44 2.61 -16.79
N PHE A 12 -14.08 2.69 -18.07
CA PHE A 12 -14.95 3.41 -19.01
C PHE A 12 -16.08 2.60 -19.66
N LEU A 13 -16.21 1.30 -19.38
CA LEU A 13 -17.20 0.46 -20.06
C LEU A 13 -18.26 -0.20 -19.16
N LEU A 14 -18.13 -0.17 -17.82
CA LEU A 14 -19.06 -0.88 -16.92
C LEU A 14 -19.58 -0.08 -15.70
N GLY A 15 -19.25 1.22 -15.58
CA GLY A 15 -19.82 2.08 -14.53
C GLY A 15 -19.52 1.62 -13.08
N ARG A 16 -18.51 0.79 -12.87
CA ARG A 16 -18.17 0.21 -11.56
C ARG A 16 -16.67 0.26 -11.31
N CYS A 17 -16.09 1.47 -11.25
CA CYS A 17 -14.83 1.57 -10.53
C CYS A 17 -15.10 1.44 -9.05
N THR A 18 -14.45 0.47 -8.44
CA THR A 18 -14.48 0.25 -7.00
C THR A 18 -13.19 0.81 -6.45
N PRO A 19 -13.22 1.70 -5.45
CA PRO A 19 -11.99 2.16 -4.84
C PRO A 19 -11.31 0.95 -4.21
N ALA A 20 -10.03 0.79 -4.51
CA ALA A 20 -9.20 -0.29 -4.00
C ALA A 20 -8.20 0.29 -3.01
N VAL A 21 -8.12 -0.32 -1.83
CA VAL A 21 -7.09 0.02 -0.85
C VAL A 21 -6.23 -1.21 -0.67
N ILE A 22 -4.98 -1.09 -1.09
CA ILE A 22 -3.94 -2.08 -0.88
C ILE A 22 -3.23 -1.70 0.41
N LEU A 23 -3.09 -2.63 1.34
CA LEU A 23 -2.37 -2.41 2.59
C LEU A 23 -1.31 -3.47 2.78
N ILE A 24 -0.11 -3.03 3.15
CA ILE A 24 1.01 -3.86 3.53
C ILE A 24 1.65 -3.31 4.79
N ARG A 25 2.29 -4.18 5.55
CA ARG A 25 3.32 -3.76 6.50
C ARG A 25 4.59 -3.37 5.72
N HIS A 26 5.42 -2.50 6.29
CA HIS A 26 6.81 -2.33 5.83
C HIS A 26 7.52 -3.68 5.64
N ALA A 27 8.49 -3.73 4.73
CA ALA A 27 9.31 -4.91 4.46
C ALA A 27 10.35 -5.19 5.57
N ASP A 28 11.04 -6.32 5.46
CA ASP A 28 12.03 -6.82 6.43
C ASP A 28 13.10 -5.78 6.80
N VAL A 29 13.51 -5.73 8.07
CA VAL A 29 14.48 -4.75 8.58
C VAL A 29 15.79 -5.40 9.03
N ALA A 30 16.90 -4.68 8.90
CA ALA A 30 18.22 -5.12 9.38
C ALA A 30 18.44 -4.65 10.83
N GLY A 31 18.20 -5.56 11.79
CA GLY A 31 18.62 -5.37 13.18
C GLY A 31 17.64 -4.59 14.07
N GLY A 32 18.17 -4.11 15.20
CA GLY A 32 17.43 -3.40 16.23
C GLY A 32 17.67 -1.89 16.22
N GLY A 33 16.89 -1.16 17.02
CA GLY A 33 16.92 0.30 17.07
C GLY A 33 15.52 0.90 16.96
N ALA A 34 15.40 2.20 17.18
CA ALA A 34 14.09 2.89 17.14
C ALA A 34 13.53 2.98 15.72
N ASP A 35 14.39 3.12 14.71
CA ASP A 35 14.01 3.19 13.30
C ASP A 35 15.01 2.43 12.43
N PRO A 36 14.96 1.08 12.39
CA PRO A 36 15.90 0.29 11.60
C PRO A 36 15.59 0.39 10.10
N ALA A 37 16.64 0.30 9.27
CA ALA A 37 16.53 0.32 7.82
C ALA A 37 16.08 -1.05 7.30
N LEU A 38 15.66 -1.11 6.03
CA LEU A 38 15.39 -2.39 5.40
C LEU A 38 16.65 -3.27 5.36
N SER A 39 16.45 -4.58 5.55
CA SER A 39 17.48 -5.58 5.26
C SER A 39 17.60 -5.80 3.75
N ALA A 40 18.58 -6.59 3.33
CA ALA A 40 18.69 -7.00 1.93
C ALA A 40 17.42 -7.71 1.43
N ALA A 41 16.83 -8.58 2.26
CA ALA A 41 15.55 -9.23 1.97
C ALA A 41 14.41 -8.20 1.85
N GLY A 42 14.38 -7.20 2.74
CA GLY A 42 13.39 -6.13 2.72
C GLY A 42 13.51 -5.25 1.48
N SER A 43 14.74 -4.91 1.07
CA SER A 43 14.99 -4.19 -0.17
C SER A 43 14.56 -4.97 -1.41
N ALA A 44 14.81 -6.29 -1.45
CA ALA A 44 14.31 -7.15 -2.52
C ALA A 44 12.77 -7.16 -2.56
N ARG A 45 12.11 -7.34 -1.41
CA ARG A 45 10.65 -7.28 -1.29
C ARG A 45 10.07 -5.93 -1.72
N ALA A 46 10.72 -4.82 -1.38
CA ALA A 46 10.33 -3.49 -1.81
C ALA A 46 10.39 -3.32 -3.34
N LEU A 47 11.36 -3.95 -4.00
CA LEU A 47 11.45 -3.95 -5.47
C LEU A 47 10.32 -4.77 -6.11
N GLU A 48 9.91 -5.88 -5.50
CA GLU A 48 8.81 -6.72 -6.00
C GLU A 48 7.46 -5.99 -6.07
N LEU A 49 7.27 -4.94 -5.26
CA LEU A 49 6.07 -4.10 -5.35
C LEU A 49 5.90 -3.48 -6.74
N ARG A 50 6.99 -3.22 -7.47
CA ARG A 50 6.94 -2.76 -8.87
C ARG A 50 6.30 -3.81 -9.75
N HIS A 51 6.74 -5.07 -9.64
CA HIS A 51 6.18 -6.16 -10.44
C HIS A 51 4.71 -6.41 -10.11
N VAL A 52 4.34 -6.34 -8.83
CA VAL A 52 2.96 -6.59 -8.38
C VAL A 52 2.00 -5.46 -8.75
N PHE A 53 2.46 -4.20 -8.74
CA PHE A 53 1.56 -3.04 -8.79
C PHE A 53 1.78 -2.04 -9.93
N HIS A 54 2.74 -2.27 -10.84
CA HIS A 54 3.00 -1.37 -11.98
C HIS A 54 1.72 -0.99 -12.74
N ASP A 55 0.88 -1.98 -13.03
CA ASP A 55 -0.36 -1.83 -13.80
C ASP A 55 -1.62 -1.67 -12.94
N ALA A 56 -1.49 -1.63 -11.61
CA ALA A 56 -2.62 -1.58 -10.69
C ALA A 56 -3.33 -0.21 -10.64
N GLY A 57 -2.80 0.80 -11.35
CA GLY A 57 -3.38 2.14 -11.41
C GLY A 57 -3.36 2.89 -10.07
N LEU A 58 -2.38 2.60 -9.21
CA LEU A 58 -2.20 3.30 -7.94
C LEU A 58 -1.93 4.79 -8.18
N ASP A 59 -2.67 5.64 -7.47
CA ASP A 59 -2.63 7.10 -7.60
C ASP A 59 -2.28 7.81 -6.28
N SER A 60 -2.21 7.08 -5.16
CA SER A 60 -1.63 7.60 -3.93
C SER A 60 -0.96 6.49 -3.13
N ILE A 61 0.10 6.88 -2.43
CA ILE A 61 0.86 6.01 -1.54
C ILE A 61 0.91 6.71 -0.19
N TYR A 62 0.48 6.04 0.88
CA TYR A 62 0.55 6.52 2.25
C TYR A 62 1.60 5.74 3.02
N ILE A 63 2.47 6.46 3.71
CA ILE A 63 3.57 5.91 4.50
C ILE A 63 3.58 6.57 5.88
N THR A 64 4.19 5.92 6.86
CA THR A 64 4.53 6.59 8.13
C THR A 64 5.88 7.29 8.04
N ARG A 65 6.23 8.07 9.07
CA ARG A 65 7.52 8.77 9.19
C ARG A 65 8.74 7.86 9.29
N TRP A 66 8.55 6.57 9.55
CA TRP A 66 9.64 5.63 9.77
C TRP A 66 10.35 5.27 8.47
N GLN A 67 11.68 5.18 8.51
CA GLN A 67 12.47 4.91 7.30
C GLN A 67 12.09 3.60 6.63
N ARG A 68 11.73 2.58 7.40
CA ARG A 68 11.28 1.28 6.85
C ARG A 68 10.03 1.38 5.99
N THR A 69 9.05 2.24 6.33
CA THR A 69 7.87 2.44 5.46
C THR A 69 8.22 3.27 4.23
N GLN A 70 9.08 4.28 4.38
CA GLN A 70 9.59 5.09 3.27
C GLN A 70 10.34 4.23 2.25
N GLN A 71 11.32 3.45 2.72
CA GLN A 71 12.17 2.58 1.90
C GLN A 71 11.37 1.45 1.23
N THR A 72 10.32 0.94 1.89
CA THR A 72 9.46 -0.09 1.30
C THR A 72 8.69 0.47 0.10
N ALA A 73 8.15 1.68 0.21
CA ALA A 73 7.34 2.30 -0.84
C ALA A 73 8.17 2.92 -1.98
N ALA A 74 9.41 3.35 -1.69
CA ALA A 74 10.21 4.18 -2.58
C ALA A 74 10.39 3.62 -4.01
N PRO A 75 10.67 2.32 -4.23
CA PRO A 75 10.86 1.80 -5.58
C PRO A 75 9.60 1.90 -6.44
N LEU A 76 8.44 1.55 -5.87
CA LEU A 76 7.15 1.64 -6.56
C LEU A 76 6.73 3.11 -6.77
N ALA A 77 6.95 3.97 -5.78
CA ALA A 77 6.67 5.40 -5.88
C ALA A 77 7.43 6.04 -7.06
N ALA A 78 8.72 5.73 -7.19
CA ALA A 78 9.55 6.19 -8.30
C ALA A 78 9.08 5.63 -9.66
N ASP A 79 8.74 4.34 -9.71
CA ASP A 79 8.25 3.66 -10.91
C ASP A 79 6.92 4.24 -11.43
N LEU A 80 6.03 4.62 -10.52
CA LEU A 80 4.72 5.22 -10.83
C LEU A 80 4.77 6.74 -11.01
N GLY A 81 5.83 7.41 -10.56
CA GLY A 81 5.89 8.88 -10.49
C GLY A 81 4.92 9.47 -9.46
N VAL A 82 4.63 8.73 -8.38
CA VAL A 82 3.70 9.13 -7.31
C VAL A 82 4.50 9.52 -6.07
N THR A 83 4.33 10.74 -5.58
CA THR A 83 4.94 11.18 -4.32
C THR A 83 4.19 10.57 -3.12
N PRO A 84 4.87 9.80 -2.24
CA PRO A 84 4.24 9.29 -1.04
C PRO A 84 3.82 10.41 -0.08
N VAL A 85 2.68 10.23 0.58
CA VAL A 85 2.15 11.14 1.61
C VAL A 85 2.44 10.54 2.97
N GLN A 86 3.13 11.29 3.83
CA GLN A 86 3.45 10.86 5.18
C GLN A 86 2.29 11.12 6.13
N ILE A 87 1.71 10.06 6.71
CA ILE A 87 0.65 10.11 7.72
C ILE A 87 0.88 8.99 8.73
N ASP A 88 1.06 9.34 10.00
CA ASP A 88 1.35 8.37 11.07
C ASP A 88 0.08 7.79 11.73
N SER A 89 -1.01 8.56 11.74
CA SER A 89 -2.28 8.20 12.36
C SER A 89 -3.13 7.34 11.43
N ALA A 90 -3.58 6.18 11.90
CA ALA A 90 -4.53 5.34 11.17
C ALA A 90 -5.82 6.09 10.84
N VAL A 91 -6.33 6.91 11.76
CA VAL A 91 -7.55 7.73 11.58
C VAL A 91 -7.37 8.74 10.44
N ASP A 92 -6.21 9.36 10.36
CA ASP A 92 -5.93 10.35 9.31
C ASP A 92 -5.73 9.68 7.95
N VAL A 93 -5.12 8.50 7.90
CA VAL A 93 -5.06 7.68 6.67
C VAL A 93 -6.45 7.29 6.22
N ILE A 94 -7.33 6.82 7.13
CA ILE A 94 -8.72 6.49 6.82
C ILE A 94 -9.46 7.72 6.24
N THR A 95 -9.25 8.89 6.86
CA THR A 95 -9.85 10.15 6.40
C THR A 95 -9.36 10.53 5.01
N ALA A 96 -8.05 10.46 4.77
CA ALA A 96 -7.45 10.72 3.47
C ALA A 96 -7.96 9.75 2.39
N ILE A 97 -8.10 8.47 2.72
CA ILE A 97 -8.63 7.45 1.81
C ILE A 97 -10.08 7.73 1.43
N ARG A 98 -10.92 8.08 2.40
CA ARG A 98 -12.35 8.40 2.16
C ARG A 98 -12.55 9.67 1.33
N ALA A 99 -11.59 10.60 1.38
CA ALA A 99 -11.64 11.85 0.61
C ALA A 99 -11.23 11.67 -0.87
N ARG A 100 -10.71 10.49 -1.26
CA ARG A 100 -10.26 10.23 -2.63
C ARG A 100 -11.41 9.96 -3.60
N PRO A 101 -11.20 10.14 -4.92
CA PRO A 101 -12.20 9.83 -5.93
C PRO A 101 -12.66 8.37 -5.88
N PRO A 102 -13.94 8.06 -6.17
CA PRO A 102 -14.46 6.69 -6.12
C PRO A 102 -13.76 5.69 -7.05
N SER A 103 -13.05 6.17 -8.07
CA SER A 103 -12.35 5.35 -9.06
C SER A 103 -10.84 5.25 -8.85
N SER A 104 -10.38 5.51 -7.63
CA SER A 104 -8.96 5.63 -7.29
C SER A 104 -8.43 4.37 -6.60
N ALA A 105 -7.13 4.06 -6.74
CA ALA A 105 -6.46 2.98 -5.99
C ALA A 105 -5.30 3.49 -5.11
N ALA A 106 -5.25 3.05 -3.84
CA ALA A 106 -4.30 3.51 -2.83
C ALA A 106 -3.39 2.37 -2.38
N LEU A 107 -2.11 2.67 -2.13
CA LEU A 107 -1.25 1.81 -1.32
C LEU A 107 -1.04 2.44 0.05
N VAL A 108 -1.19 1.65 1.10
CA VAL A 108 -0.82 2.00 2.48
C VAL A 108 0.32 1.09 2.91
N VAL A 109 1.45 1.69 3.31
CA VAL A 109 2.59 0.98 3.91
C VAL A 109 2.67 1.36 5.39
N GLY A 110 2.22 0.45 6.25
CA GLY A 110 2.11 0.66 7.69
C GLY A 110 2.92 -0.33 8.51
N HIS A 111 2.39 -0.67 9.68
CA HIS A 111 3.00 -1.54 10.68
C HIS A 111 2.03 -2.66 11.06
N THR A 112 2.49 -3.60 11.90
CA THR A 112 1.67 -4.71 12.41
C THR A 112 0.45 -4.23 13.20
N ASN A 113 0.48 -3.02 13.76
CA ASN A 113 -0.64 -2.40 14.49
C ASN A 113 -1.48 -1.46 13.62
N THR A 114 -0.87 -0.63 12.77
CA THR A 114 -1.64 0.36 12.00
C THR A 114 -2.39 -0.23 10.81
N VAL A 115 -1.86 -1.28 10.17
CA VAL A 115 -2.55 -1.90 9.02
C VAL A 115 -3.89 -2.52 9.41
N PRO A 116 -3.99 -3.35 10.48
CA PRO A 116 -5.28 -3.84 10.96
C PRO A 116 -6.29 -2.74 11.31
N ASP A 117 -5.84 -1.68 11.98
CA ASP A 117 -6.71 -0.56 12.37
C ASP A 117 -7.30 0.15 11.14
N ILE A 118 -6.50 0.36 10.10
CA ILE A 118 -6.97 0.96 8.84
C ILE A 118 -7.93 0.02 8.11
N ILE A 119 -7.66 -1.29 8.07
CA ILE A 119 -8.58 -2.29 7.49
C ILE A 119 -9.95 -2.20 8.17
N ALA A 120 -9.99 -2.25 9.51
CA ALA A 120 -11.22 -2.16 10.28
C ALA A 120 -11.94 -0.81 10.07
N GLY A 121 -11.20 0.30 10.13
CA GLY A 121 -11.75 1.64 9.95
C GLY A 121 -12.31 1.93 8.55
N LEU A 122 -11.86 1.20 7.54
CA LEU A 122 -12.41 1.25 6.18
C LEU A 122 -13.57 0.27 5.94
N GLY A 123 -14.06 -0.39 6.99
CA GLY A 123 -15.19 -1.32 6.93
C GLY A 123 -14.80 -2.75 6.54
N GLY A 124 -13.51 -3.10 6.64
CA GLY A 124 -13.05 -4.48 6.57
C GLY A 124 -13.33 -5.26 7.86
N PRO A 125 -12.94 -6.55 7.92
CA PRO A 125 -13.10 -7.37 9.11
C PRO A 125 -12.23 -6.86 10.26
N THR A 126 -12.73 -7.05 11.48
CA THR A 126 -11.95 -6.83 12.71
C THR A 126 -11.12 -8.07 13.05
N GLY A 127 -10.08 -7.90 13.89
CA GLY A 127 -9.26 -9.02 14.36
C GLY A 127 -8.21 -9.52 13.36
N VAL A 128 -7.92 -8.78 12.29
CA VAL A 128 -6.76 -9.05 11.43
C VAL A 128 -5.50 -8.92 12.26
N THR A 129 -4.67 -9.97 12.27
CA THR A 129 -3.36 -9.97 12.95
C THR A 129 -2.25 -10.07 11.92
N ILE A 130 -1.11 -9.45 12.21
CA ILE A 130 0.11 -9.58 11.41
C ILE A 130 1.24 -9.91 12.38
N GLY A 131 1.82 -11.09 12.22
CA GLY A 131 2.94 -11.58 13.01
C GLY A 131 4.20 -10.76 12.80
N ALA A 132 5.08 -10.76 13.81
CA ALA A 132 6.30 -9.96 13.81
C ALA A 132 7.25 -10.26 12.63
N THR A 133 7.18 -11.46 12.06
CA THR A 133 7.99 -11.92 10.92
C THR A 133 7.20 -12.03 9.61
N GLU A 134 5.93 -11.65 9.60
CA GLU A 134 5.06 -11.71 8.41
C GLU A 134 5.18 -10.40 7.63
N PHE A 135 6.18 -10.31 6.76
CA PHE A 135 6.48 -9.13 5.93
C PHE A 135 5.87 -9.21 4.52
N ASP A 136 5.47 -10.40 4.11
CA ASP A 136 4.95 -10.75 2.79
C ASP A 136 3.43 -10.64 2.67
N ARG A 137 2.72 -10.35 3.76
CA ARG A 137 1.26 -10.20 3.74
C ARG A 137 0.82 -8.97 2.97
N LEU A 138 -0.08 -9.18 2.01
CA LEU A 138 -0.69 -8.16 1.18
C LEU A 138 -2.20 -8.23 1.32
N PHE A 139 -2.81 -7.12 1.70
CA PHE A 139 -4.24 -7.01 1.87
C PHE A 139 -4.84 -6.14 0.78
N VAL A 140 -5.91 -6.60 0.16
CA VAL A 140 -6.71 -5.80 -0.78
C VAL A 140 -8.11 -5.66 -0.22
N LEU A 141 -8.49 -4.43 0.11
CA LEU A 141 -9.82 -4.09 0.61
C LEU A 141 -10.67 -3.50 -0.52
N LEU A 142 -11.78 -4.18 -0.84
CA LEU A 142 -12.73 -3.81 -1.88
C LEU A 142 -14.15 -3.86 -1.31
N ARG A 143 -14.81 -2.70 -1.14
CA ARG A 143 -16.19 -2.61 -0.60
C ARG A 143 -16.38 -3.40 0.71
N GLY A 144 -15.46 -3.27 1.65
CA GLY A 144 -15.50 -4.00 2.93
C GLY A 144 -15.11 -5.47 2.85
N ARG A 145 -14.93 -6.04 1.64
CA ARG A 145 -14.37 -7.38 1.46
C ARG A 145 -12.85 -7.30 1.47
N LEU A 146 -12.24 -8.02 2.41
CA LEU A 146 -10.80 -8.18 2.50
C LEU A 146 -10.35 -9.43 1.74
N ILE A 147 -9.37 -9.28 0.87
CA ILE A 147 -8.63 -10.36 0.25
C ILE A 147 -7.22 -10.34 0.82
N GLN A 148 -6.75 -11.48 1.31
CA GLN A 148 -5.39 -11.64 1.80
C GLN A 148 -4.59 -12.45 0.81
N LEU A 149 -3.41 -11.93 0.46
CA LEU A 149 -2.45 -12.49 -0.49
C LEU A 149 -1.05 -12.44 0.14
N HIS A 150 -0.10 -13.01 -0.58
CA HIS A 150 1.32 -12.94 -0.25
C HIS A 150 2.08 -12.37 -1.45
N TYR A 151 3.21 -11.69 -1.21
CA TYR A 151 4.06 -11.15 -2.28
C TYR A 151 5.55 -11.21 -1.93
N GLY A 152 6.36 -11.27 -2.98
CA GLY A 152 7.81 -11.40 -2.87
C GLY A 152 8.26 -12.78 -2.38
N PRO A 153 9.59 -12.97 -2.24
CA PRO A 153 10.18 -14.21 -1.75
C PRO A 153 10.01 -14.43 -0.24
#